data_AF-Q00533-F1
#
_entry.id   AF-Q00533-F1
#
_cell.length_a   1.000
_cell.length_b   1.000
_cell.length_c   1.000
_cell.angle_alpha   90.00
_cell.angle_beta   90.00
_cell.angle_gamma   90.00
#
_symmetry.space_group_name_H-M   'P 1'
#
loop_
_entity.id
_entity.type
_entity.pdbx_description
1 polymer ?
#
loop_
_entity_poly.entity_id
_entity_poly.type
_entity_poly.pdbx_seq_one_letter_code
_entity_poly.pdbx_strand_id
1 'polypeptide(L)'
;YGPTECTTFSTAQQAISIFPSSLNKRIGIGTGQGLCAWLVNPSDHTKLVPLGCVGEVLLEGPLVAAGYLEDEEKTTAAFFHDPPWLLEGCQHHAGRHGRLYKTGD
;
A
#
# COMPACT_ATOMS: atom_id res chain seq x y z
N TYR A 1 6.45 -5.56 6.72
CA TYR A 1 6.67 -6.06 5.35
C TYR A 1 7.24 -4.90 4.54
N GLY A 2 8.13 -5.17 3.59
CA GLY A 2 8.87 -4.10 2.93
C GLY A 2 9.65 -4.65 1.73
N PRO A 3 9.13 -4.50 0.50
CA PRO A 3 9.92 -4.76 -0.70
C PRO A 3 11.05 -3.72 -0.84
N THR A 4 12.09 -4.07 -1.60
CA THR A 4 13.33 -3.29 -1.76
C THR A 4 13.09 -1.88 -2.34
N GLU A 5 11.92 -1.64 -2.96
CA GLU A 5 11.51 -0.34 -3.51
C GLU A 5 10.91 0.64 -2.49
N CYS A 6 10.82 0.27 -1.21
CA CYS A 6 10.54 1.20 -0.10
C CYS A 6 11.69 1.20 0.90
N THR A 7 12.04 2.38 1.45
CA THR A 7 13.09 2.53 2.46
C THR A 7 12.79 1.68 3.71
N THR A 8 13.37 0.48 3.76
CA THR A 8 13.53 -0.51 4.86
C THR A 8 12.32 -0.91 5.73
N PHE A 9 11.28 -0.10 5.91
CA PHE A 9 10.10 -0.38 6.73
C PHE A 9 8.83 0.25 6.14
N SER A 10 8.02 -0.52 5.42
CA SER A 10 6.78 -0.02 4.80
C SER A 10 5.56 -0.15 5.70
N THR A 11 5.41 -1.29 6.35
CA THR A 11 4.30 -1.55 7.28
C THR A 11 4.81 -2.16 8.58
N ALA A 12 4.33 -1.65 9.71
CA ALA A 12 4.69 -2.11 11.04
C ALA A 12 3.42 -2.38 11.84
N GLN A 13 3.29 -3.60 12.37
CA GLN A 13 2.28 -3.94 13.37
C GLN A 13 2.93 -3.79 14.74
N GLN A 14 2.40 -2.94 15.61
CA GLN A 14 2.82 -2.92 17.01
C GLN A 14 2.23 -4.16 17.71
N ALA A 15 3.09 -5.16 17.99
CA ALA A 15 2.69 -6.34 18.74
C ALA A 15 2.61 -5.99 20.24
N ILE A 16 1.43 -5.58 20.70
CA ILE A 16 1.16 -5.41 22.12
C ILE A 16 0.75 -6.77 22.69
N SER A 17 1.67 -7.40 23.43
CA SER A 17 1.41 -8.62 24.22
C SER A 17 0.55 -8.27 25.44
N ILE A 18 -0.77 -8.14 25.24
CA ILE A 18 -1.72 -8.09 26.37
C ILE A 18 -2.91 -9.02 26.11
N PHE A 19 -2.70 -10.26 25.69
CA PHE A 19 -3.71 -11.30 25.90
C PHE A 19 -3.04 -12.68 26.03
N PRO A 20 -3.03 -13.29 27.23
CA PRO A 20 -2.73 -14.71 27.33
C PRO A 20 -3.89 -15.46 26.67
N SER A 21 -3.59 -16.46 25.84
CA SER A 21 -4.53 -17.36 25.15
C SER A 21 -5.30 -16.80 23.93
N SER A 22 -4.66 -16.80 22.76
CA SER A 22 -5.36 -17.07 21.48
C SER A 22 -4.34 -17.49 20.41
N LEU A 23 -4.05 -18.79 20.37
CA LEU A 23 -3.09 -19.48 19.51
C LEU A 23 -3.41 -19.45 17.99
N ASN A 24 -4.19 -18.49 17.48
CA ASN A 24 -4.60 -18.44 16.07
C ASN A 24 -4.83 -17.02 15.51
N LYS A 25 -4.20 -15.98 16.07
CA LYS A 25 -4.22 -14.66 15.41
C LYS A 25 -3.11 -14.59 14.37
N ARG A 26 -3.47 -14.71 13.08
CA ARG A 26 -2.59 -14.34 11.97
C ARG A 26 -2.08 -12.93 12.22
N ILE A 27 -0.75 -12.76 12.30
CA ILE A 27 -0.12 -11.45 12.46
C ILE A 27 -0.37 -10.68 11.15
N GLY A 28 -1.18 -9.64 11.20
CA GLY A 28 -1.43 -8.77 10.05
C GLY A 28 -0.19 -7.97 9.67
N ILE A 29 -0.16 -7.47 8.44
CA ILE A 29 0.93 -6.62 7.91
C ILE A 29 1.10 -5.30 8.66
N GLY A 30 0.19 -4.92 9.56
CA GLY A 30 0.26 -3.69 10.35
C GLY A 30 -0.29 -2.48 9.63
N THR A 31 -0.02 -1.29 10.19
CA THR A 31 -0.34 -0.02 9.55
C THR A 31 0.91 0.52 8.83
N GLY A 32 0.70 1.25 7.73
CA GLY A 32 1.78 1.96 7.06
C GLY A 32 2.46 2.95 8.01
N GLN A 33 3.79 2.97 8.02
CA GLN A 33 4.56 3.86 8.90
C GLN A 33 5.35 4.83 8.02
N GLY A 34 4.89 6.09 7.94
CA GLY A 34 5.43 7.07 6.99
C GLY A 34 4.95 6.89 5.54
N LEU A 35 4.04 5.94 5.30
CA LEU A 35 3.38 5.71 4.01
C LEU A 35 1.93 5.24 4.22
N CYS A 36 1.12 5.35 3.17
CA CYS A 36 -0.24 4.84 3.11
C CYS A 36 -0.27 3.53 2.32
N ALA A 37 -0.92 2.51 2.89
CA ALA A 37 -1.18 1.26 2.19
C ALA A 37 -2.64 1.24 1.72
N TRP A 38 -2.85 0.87 0.47
CA TRP A 38 -4.13 0.81 -0.21
C TRP A 38 -4.42 -0.60 -0.68
N LEU A 39 -5.68 -1.01 -0.68
CA LEU A 39 -6.10 -2.30 -1.19
C LEU A 39 -6.99 -2.09 -2.41
N VAL A 40 -6.58 -2.59 -3.57
CA VAL A 40 -7.31 -2.41 -4.83
C VAL A 40 -7.65 -3.75 -5.49
N ASN A 41 -8.50 -3.70 -6.51
CA ASN A 41 -8.80 -4.87 -7.30
C ASN A 41 -7.59 -5.24 -8.18
N PRO A 42 -7.07 -6.49 -8.13
CA PRO A 42 -5.91 -6.90 -8.94
C PRO A 42 -6.16 -6.81 -10.45
N SER A 43 -7.43 -6.94 -10.88
CA SER A 43 -7.83 -6.79 -12.28
C SER A 43 -8.07 -5.33 -12.69
N ASP A 44 -8.24 -4.43 -11.70
CA ASP A 44 -8.54 -3.03 -11.93
C ASP A 44 -8.05 -2.16 -10.77
N HIS A 45 -6.79 -1.69 -10.87
CA HIS A 45 -6.15 -0.86 -9.86
C HIS A 45 -6.84 0.50 -9.64
N THR A 46 -7.79 0.89 -10.51
CA THR A 46 -8.60 2.10 -10.35
C THR A 46 -9.73 1.95 -9.33
N LYS A 47 -9.91 0.75 -8.76
CA LYS A 47 -10.98 0.45 -7.79
C LYS A 47 -10.41 -0.07 -6.48
N LEU A 48 -10.76 0.61 -5.38
CA LEU A 48 -10.51 0.09 -4.05
C LEU A 48 -11.41 -1.13 -3.79
N VAL A 49 -10.87 -2.13 -3.10
CA VAL A 49 -11.69 -3.26 -2.64
C VAL A 49 -12.35 -2.93 -1.29
N PRO A 50 -13.56 -3.46 -1.03
CA PRO A 50 -14.20 -3.31 0.28
C PRO A 50 -13.39 -3.94 1.41
N LEU A 51 -13.61 -3.46 2.63
CA LEU A 51 -13.00 -4.04 3.83
C LEU A 51 -13.35 -5.52 3.97
N GLY A 52 -12.32 -6.36 4.14
CA GLY A 52 -12.47 -7.81 4.27
C GLY A 52 -12.47 -8.58 2.95
N CYS A 53 -12.42 -7.90 1.81
CA CYS A 53 -12.17 -8.53 0.51
C CYS A 53 -10.66 -8.72 0.27
N VAL A 54 -10.32 -9.74 -0.51
CA VAL A 54 -8.95 -9.92 -1.01
C VAL A 54 -8.73 -8.93 -2.14
N GLY A 55 -7.59 -8.23 -2.10
CA GLY A 55 -7.15 -7.31 -3.15
C GLY A 55 -5.64 -7.19 -3.13
N GLU A 56 -5.11 -6.49 -4.11
CA GLU A 56 -3.68 -6.21 -4.24
C GLU A 56 -3.32 -4.98 -3.40
N VAL A 57 -2.15 -5.02 -2.76
CA VAL A 57 -1.65 -3.91 -1.94
C VAL A 57 -0.87 -2.92 -2.81
N LEU A 58 -1.21 -1.63 -2.69
CA LEU A 58 -0.37 -0.53 -3.17
C LEU A 58 0.17 0.31 -2.04
N LEU A 59 1.38 0.82 -2.21
CA LEU A 59 2.04 1.71 -1.25
C LEU A 59 2.15 3.11 -1.84
N GLU A 60 1.70 4.12 -1.09
CA GLU A 60 1.76 5.53 -1.47
C GLU A 60 2.52 6.32 -0.41
N GLY A 61 3.42 7.22 -0.82
CA GLY A 61 4.06 8.15 0.10
C GLY A 61 5.45 8.57 -0.34
N PRO A 62 6.12 9.45 0.45
CA PRO A 62 7.46 9.93 0.14
C PRO A 62 8.54 8.84 0.19
N LEU A 63 8.20 7.67 0.76
CA LEU A 63 9.08 6.50 0.85
C LEU A 63 9.00 5.58 -0.38
N VAL A 64 8.13 5.89 -1.35
CA VAL A 64 8.03 5.15 -2.61
C VAL A 64 9.17 5.61 -3.53
N ALA A 65 9.93 4.65 -4.07
CA ALA A 65 11.03 4.96 -4.98
C ALA A 65 10.58 5.76 -6.22
N ALA A 66 11.50 6.51 -6.82
CA ALA A 66 11.21 7.27 -8.04
C ALA A 66 11.04 6.39 -9.28
N GLY A 67 11.50 5.15 -9.23
CA GLY A 67 11.48 4.20 -10.33
C GLY A 67 12.66 3.24 -10.28
N TYR A 68 12.76 2.39 -11.29
CA TYR A 68 13.93 1.58 -11.57
C TYR A 68 14.92 2.39 -12.39
N LEU A 69 16.20 2.36 -12.00
CA LEU A 69 17.26 3.09 -12.69
C LEU A 69 17.37 2.61 -14.15
N GLU A 70 17.26 3.54 -15.10
CA GLU A 70 17.36 3.29 -16.56
C GLU A 70 16.34 2.28 -17.12
N ASP A 71 15.25 2.00 -16.40
CA ASP A 71 14.20 1.07 -16.84
C ASP A 71 12.81 1.71 -16.69
N GLU A 72 12.49 2.59 -17.64
CA GLU A 72 11.22 3.32 -17.69
C GLU A 72 10.02 2.38 -17.93
N GLU A 73 10.21 1.29 -18.67
CA GLU A 73 9.16 0.30 -18.94
C GLU A 73 8.75 -0.40 -17.65
N LYS A 74 9.71 -0.92 -16.88
CA LYS A 74 9.39 -1.53 -15.58
C LYS A 74 8.88 -0.50 -14.59
N THR A 75 9.38 0.73 -14.64
CA THR A 75 8.89 1.81 -13.77
C THR A 75 7.42 2.10 -14.06
N THR A 76 7.03 2.21 -15.33
CA THR A 76 5.62 2.49 -15.67
C THR A 76 4.71 1.30 -15.37
N ALA A 77 5.23 0.07 -15.42
CA ALA A 77 4.48 -1.13 -15.05
C ALA A 77 4.24 -1.25 -13.54
N ALA A 78 5.25 -0.97 -12.73
CA ALA A 78 5.20 -1.15 -11.27
C ALA A 78 4.65 0.08 -10.51
N PHE A 79 4.79 1.28 -11.07
CA PHE A 79 4.34 2.51 -10.44
C PHE A 79 3.04 3.00 -11.07
N PHE A 80 2.05 3.26 -10.21
CA PHE A 80 0.73 3.73 -10.58
C PHE A 80 0.53 5.16 -10.08
N HIS A 81 -0.08 6.01 -10.88
CA HIS A 81 -0.18 7.44 -10.60
C HIS A 81 -1.64 7.88 -10.56
N ASP A 82 -1.94 8.76 -9.60
CA ASP A 82 -3.17 9.55 -9.54
C ASP A 82 -4.47 8.75 -9.81
N PRO A 83 -4.72 7.64 -9.10
CA PRO A 83 -5.95 6.89 -9.30
C PRO A 83 -7.18 7.73 -8.92
N PRO A 84 -8.35 7.49 -9.54
CA PRO A 84 -9.56 8.28 -9.31
C PRO A 84 -9.93 8.40 -7.83
N TRP A 85 -9.83 7.31 -7.06
CA TRP A 85 -10.13 7.31 -5.63
C TRP A 85 -9.15 8.14 -4.80
N LEU A 86 -7.90 8.33 -5.26
CA LEU A 86 -6.92 9.19 -4.58
C LEU A 86 -7.19 10.66 -4.91
N LEU A 87 -7.58 10.94 -6.15
CA LEU A 87 -7.95 12.27 -6.63
C LEU A 87 -9.29 12.76 -6.06
N GLU A 88 -10.25 11.87 -5.85
CA GLU A 88 -11.55 12.18 -5.25
C GLU A 88 -11.44 12.39 -3.73
N GLY A 89 -10.59 11.59 -3.06
CA GLY A 89 -10.47 11.60 -1.61
C GLY A 89 -11.70 11.00 -0.91
N CYS A 90 -11.88 11.32 0.36
CA CYS A 90 -13.02 10.87 1.16
C CYS A 90 -13.50 11.98 2.11
N GLN A 91 -14.61 11.73 2.81
CA GLN A 91 -15.28 12.72 3.68
C GLN A 91 -14.35 13.43 4.68
N HIS A 92 -13.25 12.79 5.08
CA HIS A 92 -12.29 13.35 6.05
C HIS A 92 -10.89 13.61 5.47
N HIS A 93 -10.67 13.32 4.18
CA HIS A 93 -9.39 13.53 3.51
C HIS A 93 -9.61 14.06 2.11
N ALA A 94 -9.14 15.28 1.83
CA ALA A 94 -9.17 15.82 0.48
C ALA A 94 -8.41 14.92 -0.49
N GLY A 95 -8.90 14.87 -1.73
CA GLY A 95 -8.19 14.21 -2.81
C GLY A 95 -6.82 14.85 -3.07
N ARG A 96 -5.88 14.04 -3.56
CA ARG A 96 -4.50 14.45 -3.78
C ARG A 96 -3.87 13.72 -4.96
N HIS A 97 -2.80 14.29 -5.48
CA HIS A 97 -1.94 13.63 -6.44
C HIS A 97 -0.86 12.84 -5.71
N GLY A 98 -0.54 11.66 -6.22
CA GLY A 98 0.39 10.74 -5.57
C GLY A 98 0.85 9.63 -6.50
N ARG A 99 2.07 9.15 -6.21
CA ARG A 99 2.64 7.96 -6.83
C ARG A 99 2.46 6.79 -5.88
N LEU A 100 2.05 5.66 -6.46
CA LEU A 100 1.84 4.42 -5.76
C LEU A 100 2.72 3.33 -6.37
N TYR A 101 3.21 2.42 -5.54
CA TYR A 101 3.92 1.24 -5.97
C TYR A 101 3.03 0.01 -5.83
N LYS A 102 2.94 -0.80 -6.90
CA LYS A 102 2.24 -2.09 -6.91
C LYS A 102 3.16 -3.14 -6.31
N THR A 103 2.75 -3.77 -5.20
CA THR A 103 3.62 -4.78 -4.55
C THR A 103 3.54 -6.13 -5.23
N GLY A 104 2.48 -6.41 -6.01
CA GLY A 104 2.26 -7.70 -6.66
C GLY A 104 1.84 -8.83 -5.71
N ASP A 105 1.40 -8.49 -4.49
CA ASP A 105 0.90 -9.43 -3.47
C ASP A 105 -0.61 -9.68 -3.51
#